data_AF-A0A183PIQ9-F1
#
_entry.id   AF-A0A183PIQ9-F1
#
_cell.length_a   1.000
_cell.length_b   1.000
_cell.length_c   1.000
_cell.angle_alpha   90.00
_cell.angle_beta   90.00
_cell.angle_gamma   90.00
#
_symmetry.space_group_name_H-M   'P 1'
#
loop_
_entity.id
_entity.type
_entity.pdbx_description
1 polymer ?
#
loop_
_entity_poly.entity_id
_entity_poly.type
_entity_poly.pdbx_seq_one_letter_code
_entity_poly.pdbx_strand_id
1 'polypeptide(L)'
;MIAAGLTINPRRSNYVEFIGPIVEDTVGILVKPSTANYLFFQMFHLFQINVWIAITSSVVILGTTVWLFNRYSPFSGWNLQLPEANSNEVSLSYNIWISLRCMLLQENSNVEYHVSVNNTFYESIYRKLVANPVSVYSTDEAVKLVIKSNNYVYITERLFLMSVLQSEECSNLEVIEEPGIVAALGFAVQLGKEYAKPMSS
;
A
#
# COMPACT_ATOMS: atom_id res chain seq x y z
N MET A 1 34.35 -26.94 -1.81
CA MET A 1 33.42 -26.09 -2.58
C MET A 1 32.02 -26.39 -2.10
N ILE A 2 31.27 -25.41 -1.62
CA ILE A 2 29.84 -25.58 -1.40
C ILE A 2 29.17 -25.12 -2.69
N ALA A 3 28.59 -26.05 -3.44
CA ALA A 3 27.82 -25.75 -4.63
C ALA A 3 26.36 -25.47 -4.22
N ALA A 4 26.14 -24.34 -3.56
CA ALA A 4 24.82 -23.84 -3.22
C ALA A 4 24.79 -22.33 -3.46
N GLY A 5 23.69 -21.82 -4.03
CA GLY A 5 23.46 -20.39 -4.18
C GLY A 5 23.35 -19.76 -2.80
N LEU A 6 24.31 -18.93 -2.43
CA LEU A 6 24.35 -18.23 -1.16
C LEU A 6 24.28 -16.73 -1.41
N THR A 7 23.48 -16.04 -0.61
CA THR A 7 23.35 -14.58 -0.69
C THR A 7 24.69 -13.89 -0.40
N ILE A 8 25.12 -13.07 -1.35
CA ILE A 8 26.33 -12.26 -1.24
C ILE A 8 26.06 -11.15 -0.22
N ASN A 9 26.88 -11.11 0.84
CA ASN A 9 26.75 -10.13 1.92
C ASN A 9 28.15 -9.64 2.32
N PRO A 10 28.36 -8.32 2.53
CA PRO A 10 29.64 -7.78 2.98
C PRO A 10 30.22 -8.50 4.20
N ARG A 11 29.39 -8.85 5.19
CA ARG A 11 29.85 -9.56 6.40
C ARG A 11 30.35 -10.98 6.07
N ARG A 12 29.71 -11.67 5.13
CA ARG A 12 30.11 -13.03 4.69
C ARG A 12 31.37 -12.99 3.82
N SER A 13 31.50 -11.94 3.00
CA SER A 13 32.67 -11.72 2.11
C SER A 13 34.00 -11.64 2.87
N ASN A 14 33.97 -11.29 4.16
CA ASN A 14 35.18 -11.30 5.01
C ASN A 14 35.70 -12.71 5.32
N TYR A 15 34.88 -13.75 5.17
CA TYR A 15 35.23 -15.13 5.54
C TYR A 15 35.22 -16.10 4.35
N VAL A 16 34.44 -15.80 3.32
CA VAL A 16 34.32 -16.59 2.10
C VAL A 16 34.47 -15.69 0.88
N GLU A 17 35.02 -16.25 -0.18
CA GLU A 17 35.10 -15.58 -1.48
C GLU A 17 33.90 -16.03 -2.32
N PHE A 18 33.23 -15.07 -2.96
CA PHE A 18 32.05 -15.36 -3.78
C PHE A 18 32.41 -15.39 -5.25
N ILE A 19 31.94 -16.42 -5.95
CA ILE A 19 32.07 -16.58 -7.39
C ILE A 19 30.82 -15.99 -8.03
N GLY A 20 30.94 -14.74 -8.51
CA GLY A 20 29.97 -14.03 -9.34
C GLY A 20 28.54 -13.90 -8.79
N PRO A 21 27.75 -12.92 -9.24
CA PRO A 21 26.30 -13.00 -9.12
C PRO A 21 25.76 -13.93 -10.22
N ILE A 22 25.15 -15.05 -9.84
CA ILE A 22 24.55 -16.00 -10.79
C ILE A 22 23.10 -15.60 -11.06
N VAL A 23 22.39 -15.22 -10.00
CA VAL A 23 20.99 -14.82 -10.03
C VAL A 23 20.81 -13.64 -9.09
N GLU A 24 20.11 -12.62 -9.54
CA GLU A 24 19.60 -11.55 -8.69
C GLU A 24 18.24 -11.96 -8.14
N ASP A 25 18.06 -11.85 -6.83
CA ASP A 25 16.80 -12.16 -6.18
C ASP A 25 16.37 -11.04 -5.24
N THR A 26 15.08 -10.99 -4.96
CA THR A 26 14.46 -10.02 -4.06
C THR A 26 13.82 -10.72 -2.89
N VAL A 27 13.44 -9.95 -1.86
CA VAL A 27 12.66 -10.50 -0.75
C VAL A 27 11.22 -10.67 -1.21
N GLY A 28 10.72 -11.90 -1.08
CA GLY A 28 9.33 -12.24 -1.33
C GLY A 28 8.57 -12.45 -0.02
N ILE A 29 7.31 -12.07 -0.04
CA ILE A 29 6.39 -12.19 1.09
C ILE A 29 5.25 -13.11 0.66
N LEU A 30 5.20 -14.31 1.24
CA LEU A 30 4.13 -15.28 1.02
C LEU A 30 2.95 -14.94 1.93
N VAL A 31 1.82 -14.59 1.31
CA VAL A 31 0.59 -14.24 2.00
C VAL A 31 -0.55 -15.11 1.49
N LYS A 32 -1.54 -15.32 2.34
CA LYS A 32 -2.85 -15.78 1.90
C LYS A 32 -3.70 -14.53 1.65
N PRO A 33 -4.07 -14.20 0.40
CA PRO A 33 -4.93 -13.06 0.12
C PRO A 33 -6.19 -13.18 0.96
N SER A 34 -6.49 -12.11 1.72
CA SER A 34 -7.76 -12.03 2.41
C SER A 34 -8.85 -12.11 1.37
N THR A 35 -9.87 -12.94 1.58
CA THR A 35 -11.12 -12.86 0.83
C THR A 35 -11.76 -11.51 1.17
N ALA A 36 -11.31 -10.46 0.50
CA ALA A 36 -11.86 -9.14 0.63
C ALA A 36 -13.30 -9.26 0.14
N ASN A 37 -14.25 -9.22 1.08
CA ASN A 37 -15.62 -8.93 0.74
C ASN A 37 -15.59 -7.52 0.16
N TYR A 38 -15.51 -7.42 -1.16
CA TYR A 38 -15.62 -6.17 -1.89
C TYR A 38 -17.08 -5.71 -1.78
N LEU A 39 -17.45 -5.24 -0.60
CA LEU A 39 -18.67 -4.50 -0.44
C LEU A 39 -18.46 -3.25 -1.29
N PHE A 40 -19.12 -3.16 -2.45
CA PHE A 40 -19.03 -2.04 -3.39
C PHE A 40 -19.16 -0.66 -2.70
N PHE A 41 -19.75 -0.62 -1.51
CA PHE A 41 -19.97 0.57 -0.69
C PHE A 41 -19.02 0.72 0.50
N GLN A 42 -17.86 0.04 0.52
CA GLN A 42 -16.89 0.15 1.63
C GLN A 42 -16.45 1.60 1.89
N MET A 43 -16.42 2.44 0.86
CA MET A 43 -16.17 3.89 1.00
C MET A 43 -17.18 4.59 1.92
N PHE A 44 -18.45 4.18 1.92
CA PHE A 44 -19.49 4.78 2.76
C PHE A 44 -19.42 4.33 4.22
N HIS A 45 -18.72 3.23 4.50
CA HIS A 45 -18.52 2.72 5.87
C HIS A 45 -17.57 3.59 6.70
N LEU A 46 -16.82 4.52 6.08
CA LEU A 46 -15.95 5.43 6.82
C LEU A 46 -16.73 6.33 7.80
N PHE A 47 -18.00 6.61 7.52
CA PHE A 47 -18.88 7.38 8.39
C PHE A 47 -20.13 6.58 8.76
N GLN A 48 -20.60 6.75 9.99
CA GLN A 48 -21.88 6.18 10.41
C GLN A 48 -23.03 6.77 9.59
N ILE A 49 -24.10 6.00 9.36
CA ILE A 49 -25.28 6.44 8.61
C ILE A 49 -25.88 7.75 9.16
N ASN A 50 -25.81 7.96 10.47
CA ASN A 50 -26.27 9.19 11.13
C ASN A 50 -25.52 10.43 10.64
N VAL A 51 -24.21 10.29 10.39
CA VAL A 51 -23.35 11.38 9.88
C VAL A 51 -23.69 11.67 8.43
N TRP A 52 -23.94 10.65 7.60
CA TRP A 52 -24.38 10.84 6.22
C TRP A 52 -25.69 11.60 6.13
N ILE A 53 -26.67 11.24 6.95
CA ILE A 53 -27.96 11.95 7.04
C ILE A 53 -27.72 13.41 7.48
N ALA A 54 -26.85 13.63 8.46
CA ALA A 54 -26.52 14.98 8.92
C ALA A 54 -25.87 15.82 7.81
N ILE A 55 -24.91 15.27 7.06
CA ILE A 55 -24.24 15.94 5.92
C ILE A 55 -25.25 16.27 4.83
N THR A 56 -26.10 15.32 4.43
CA THR A 56 -27.12 15.58 3.41
C THR A 56 -28.12 16.63 3.88
N SER A 57 -28.53 16.59 5.15
CA SER A 57 -29.45 17.56 5.73
C SER A 57 -28.85 18.97 5.76
N SER A 58 -27.57 19.11 6.11
CA SER A 58 -26.92 20.42 6.21
C SER A 58 -26.81 21.10 4.85
N VAL A 59 -26.46 20.37 3.78
CA VAL A 59 -26.40 20.91 2.41
C VAL A 59 -27.78 21.40 1.94
N VAL A 60 -28.85 20.65 2.23
CA VAL A 60 -30.22 21.04 1.85
C VAL A 60 -30.68 22.27 2.62
N ILE A 61 -30.42 22.32 3.94
CA ILE A 61 -30.78 23.45 4.79
C ILE A 61 -30.03 24.71 4.34
N LEU A 62 -28.72 24.60 4.08
CA LEU A 62 -27.90 25.72 3.59
C LEU A 62 -28.39 26.22 2.23
N GLY A 63 -28.56 25.33 1.25
CA GLY A 63 -29.01 25.71 -0.10
C GLY A 63 -30.39 26.36 -0.09
N THR A 64 -31.30 25.87 0.76
CA THR A 64 -32.65 26.44 0.91
C THR A 64 -32.62 27.80 1.61
N THR A 65 -31.77 27.96 2.62
CA THR A 65 -31.58 29.23 3.34
C THR A 65 -31.04 30.30 2.41
N VAL A 66 -30.01 29.99 1.62
CA VAL A 66 -29.44 30.90 0.60
C VAL A 66 -30.49 31.27 -0.45
N TRP A 67 -31.28 30.30 -0.92
CA TRP A 67 -32.37 30.56 -1.85
C TRP A 67 -33.43 31.52 -1.28
N LEU A 68 -33.84 31.34 -0.01
CA LEU A 68 -34.77 32.26 0.66
C LEU A 68 -34.21 33.68 0.74
N PHE A 69 -32.92 33.83 1.08
CA PHE A 69 -32.26 35.13 1.09
C PHE A 69 -32.22 35.76 -0.30
N ASN A 70 -31.83 35.01 -1.33
CA ASN A 70 -31.75 35.53 -2.69
C ASN A 70 -33.13 35.93 -3.25
N ARG A 71 -34.21 35.26 -2.82
CA ARG A 71 -35.58 35.55 -3.26
C ARG A 71 -36.23 36.72 -2.51
N TYR A 72 -36.11 36.76 -1.18
CA TYR A 72 -36.87 37.69 -0.33
C TYR A 72 -36.06 38.89 0.16
N SER A 73 -34.73 38.85 0.12
CA SER A 73 -33.92 39.97 0.58
C SER A 73 -34.01 41.15 -0.39
N PRO A 74 -34.33 42.38 0.08
CA PRO A 74 -34.35 43.57 -0.77
C PRO A 74 -32.95 44.00 -1.23
N PHE A 75 -31.88 43.45 -0.62
CA PHE A 75 -30.47 43.73 -0.96
C PHE A 75 -29.85 42.62 -1.84
N SER A 76 -30.63 41.65 -2.30
CA SER A 76 -30.16 40.61 -3.22
C SER A 76 -29.83 41.21 -4.59
N GLY A 77 -28.74 40.77 -5.22
CA GLY A 77 -28.28 41.29 -6.52
C GLY A 77 -29.35 41.22 -7.62
N TRP A 78 -30.16 40.16 -7.60
CA TRP A 78 -31.34 40.02 -8.46
C TRP A 78 -32.43 41.06 -8.19
N ASN A 79 -32.77 41.30 -6.91
CA ASN A 79 -33.83 42.25 -6.54
C ASN A 79 -33.41 43.72 -6.74
N LEU A 80 -32.10 44.00 -6.71
CA LEU A 80 -31.50 45.30 -7.04
C LEU A 80 -31.23 45.48 -8.55
N GLN A 81 -31.50 44.46 -9.38
CA GLN A 81 -31.26 44.46 -10.83
C GLN A 81 -29.83 44.90 -11.20
N LEU A 82 -28.83 44.40 -10.47
CA LEU A 82 -27.44 44.70 -10.77
C LEU A 82 -27.04 44.14 -12.15
N PRO A 83 -26.11 44.78 -12.90
CA PRO A 83 -25.69 44.33 -14.22
C PRO A 83 -25.09 42.91 -14.25
N GLU A 84 -24.58 42.45 -13.10
CA GLU A 84 -23.99 41.13 -12.90
C GLU A 84 -25.01 40.07 -12.43
N ALA A 85 -26.27 40.46 -12.19
CA ALA A 85 -27.27 39.58 -11.60
C ALA A 85 -27.69 38.49 -12.58
N ASN A 86 -27.51 37.23 -12.18
CA ASN A 86 -27.89 36.07 -12.97
C ASN A 86 -29.26 35.52 -12.53
N SER A 87 -30.10 35.10 -13.48
CA SER A 87 -31.39 34.46 -13.19
C SER A 87 -31.25 33.14 -12.42
N ASN A 88 -30.06 32.54 -12.45
CA ASN A 88 -29.71 31.35 -11.68
C ASN A 88 -29.59 31.62 -10.17
N GLU A 89 -29.30 32.86 -9.74
CA GLU A 89 -29.15 33.21 -8.31
C GLU A 89 -30.43 32.98 -7.49
N VAL A 90 -31.59 33.10 -8.13
CA VAL A 90 -32.91 32.87 -7.52
C VAL A 90 -33.45 31.46 -7.75
N SER A 91 -32.70 30.58 -8.42
CA SER A 91 -33.09 29.19 -8.66
C SER A 91 -32.70 28.29 -7.49
N LEU A 92 -33.65 27.52 -6.96
CA LEU A 92 -33.41 26.61 -5.82
C LEU A 92 -32.36 25.55 -6.16
N SER A 93 -32.46 24.93 -7.35
CA SER A 93 -31.55 23.87 -7.78
C SER A 93 -30.11 24.35 -7.91
N TYR A 94 -29.91 25.59 -8.38
CA TYR A 94 -28.59 26.20 -8.52
C TYR A 94 -27.97 26.50 -7.15
N ASN A 95 -28.73 27.02 -6.19
CA ASN A 95 -28.25 27.30 -4.84
C ASN A 95 -27.89 26.02 -4.06
N ILE A 96 -28.67 24.95 -4.21
CA ILE A 96 -28.33 23.62 -3.66
C ILE A 96 -27.05 23.09 -4.31
N TRP A 97 -26.93 23.20 -5.63
CA TRP A 97 -25.75 22.77 -6.38
C TRP A 97 -24.47 23.51 -5.98
N ILE A 98 -24.53 24.84 -5.81
CA ILE A 98 -23.38 25.63 -5.32
C ILE A 98 -23.00 25.23 -3.90
N SER A 99 -23.98 25.07 -3.01
CA SER A 99 -23.73 24.67 -1.62
C SER A 99 -23.01 23.31 -1.54
N LEU A 100 -23.40 22.36 -2.41
CA LEU A 100 -22.72 21.08 -2.54
C LEU A 100 -21.27 21.24 -3.05
N ARG A 101 -21.05 22.09 -4.06
CA ARG A 101 -19.69 22.34 -4.61
C ARG A 101 -18.75 22.96 -3.59
N CYS A 102 -19.24 23.88 -2.76
CA CYS A 102 -18.46 24.47 -1.67
C CYS A 102 -18.05 23.42 -0.63
N MET A 103 -18.95 22.49 -0.28
CA MET A 103 -18.65 21.41 0.68
C MET A 103 -17.60 20.44 0.15
N LEU A 104 -17.64 20.12 -1.15
CA LEU A 104 -16.71 19.18 -1.77
C LEU A 104 -15.32 19.79 -2.04
N LEU A 105 -15.10 21.07 -1.68
CA LEU A 105 -13.83 21.78 -1.87
C LEU A 105 -13.19 21.46 -3.22
N GLN A 106 -14.00 21.55 -4.29
CA GLN A 106 -13.56 21.18 -5.63
C GLN A 106 -12.67 22.30 -6.20
N GLU A 107 -11.46 22.41 -5.66
CA GLU A 107 -10.35 23.27 -6.09
C GLU A 107 -9.23 22.38 -6.63
N ASN A 108 -8.66 22.75 -7.78
CA ASN A 108 -7.64 21.98 -8.46
C ASN A 108 -6.26 22.33 -7.90
N SER A 109 -5.86 21.67 -6.80
CA SER A 109 -4.49 21.74 -6.31
C SER A 109 -3.84 20.36 -6.38
N ASN A 110 -2.84 20.24 -7.25
CA ASN A 110 -1.96 19.08 -7.32
C ASN A 110 -1.15 19.00 -6.02
N VAL A 111 -1.24 17.89 -5.31
CA VAL A 111 -0.33 17.58 -4.20
C VAL A 111 0.51 16.38 -4.59
N GLU A 112 1.82 16.62 -4.68
CA GLU A 112 2.85 15.62 -4.93
C GLU A 112 3.54 15.31 -3.60
N TYR A 113 3.77 14.03 -3.31
CA TYR A 113 4.46 13.58 -2.10
C TYR A 113 5.82 12.99 -2.47
N HIS A 114 6.87 13.49 -1.82
CA HIS A 114 8.17 12.83 -1.75
C HIS A 114 8.47 12.46 -0.31
N VAL A 115 9.03 11.27 -0.09
CA VAL A 115 9.70 10.93 1.17
C VAL A 115 11.08 10.38 0.85
N SER A 116 12.07 10.87 1.60
CA SER A 116 13.49 10.56 1.49
C SER A 116 13.94 9.53 2.53
N VAL A 117 15.06 8.88 2.23
CA VAL A 117 15.56 7.63 2.81
C VAL A 117 16.20 7.80 4.19
N ASN A 118 15.61 7.18 5.21
CA ASN A 118 16.25 6.44 6.32
C ASN A 118 15.17 5.57 6.98
N ASN A 119 15.14 4.27 6.69
CA ASN A 119 13.87 3.53 6.66
C ASN A 119 13.41 2.99 8.03
N THR A 120 12.76 3.85 8.81
CA THR A 120 12.10 3.52 10.11
C THR A 120 11.09 2.37 9.99
N PHE A 121 10.59 2.11 8.78
CA PHE A 121 9.66 1.02 8.50
C PHE A 121 10.25 -0.35 8.85
N TYR A 122 11.42 -0.69 8.29
CA TYR A 122 12.06 -1.99 8.52
C TYR A 122 12.47 -2.19 9.99
N GLU A 123 12.89 -1.11 10.66
CA GLU A 123 13.18 -1.15 12.09
C GLU A 123 11.92 -1.49 12.89
N SER A 124 10.77 -0.89 12.55
CA SER A 124 9.51 -1.18 13.22
C SER A 124 9.05 -2.63 13.03
N ILE A 125 9.26 -3.20 11.84
CA ILE A 125 8.99 -4.62 11.55
C ILE A 125 9.90 -5.50 12.39
N TYR A 126 11.21 -5.23 12.39
CA TYR A 126 12.17 -6.00 13.17
C TYR A 126 11.84 -6.01 14.67
N ARG A 127 11.48 -4.85 15.24
CA ARG A 127 11.08 -4.75 16.65
C ARG A 127 9.85 -5.63 16.96
N LYS A 128 8.87 -5.68 16.06
CA LYS A 128 7.69 -6.55 16.22
C LYS A 128 8.04 -8.03 16.18
N LEU A 129 8.96 -8.44 15.30
CA LEU A 129 9.43 -9.83 15.20
C LEU A 129 10.16 -10.27 16.48
N VAL A 130 10.99 -9.40 17.05
CA VAL A 130 11.70 -9.67 18.31
C VAL A 130 10.74 -9.71 19.51
N ALA A 131 9.71 -8.85 19.51
CA ALA A 131 8.71 -8.82 20.59
C ALA A 131 7.82 -10.08 20.61
N ASN A 132 7.47 -10.63 19.45
CA ASN A 132 6.62 -11.82 19.32
C ASN A 132 7.28 -12.87 18.40
N PRO A 133 8.27 -13.63 18.90
CA PRO A 133 8.97 -14.61 18.08
C PRO A 133 8.05 -15.81 17.78
N VAL A 134 7.97 -16.18 16.51
CA VAL A 134 7.36 -17.45 16.07
C VAL A 134 8.49 -18.39 15.69
N SER A 135 8.67 -19.48 16.44
CA SER A 135 9.70 -20.47 16.16
C SER A 135 9.27 -21.36 15.01
N VAL A 136 9.94 -21.24 13.87
CA VAL A 136 9.76 -22.11 12.71
C VAL A 136 11.12 -22.60 12.28
N TYR A 137 11.27 -23.92 12.14
CA TYR A 137 12.58 -24.54 11.89
C TYR A 137 12.70 -25.11 10.48
N SER A 138 11.58 -25.33 9.80
CA SER A 138 11.54 -25.82 8.42
C SER A 138 10.66 -24.93 7.55
N THR A 139 11.04 -24.78 6.30
CA THR A 139 10.27 -24.01 5.34
C THR A 139 8.88 -24.61 5.09
N ASP A 140 8.76 -25.93 5.07
CA ASP A 140 7.46 -26.61 4.91
C ASP A 140 6.51 -26.33 6.08
N GLU A 141 7.06 -26.22 7.28
CA GLU A 141 6.30 -25.84 8.47
C GLU A 141 5.81 -24.39 8.35
N ALA A 142 6.67 -23.49 7.87
CA ALA A 142 6.33 -22.08 7.62
C ALA A 142 5.18 -21.94 6.61
N VAL A 143 5.27 -22.63 5.48
CA VAL A 143 4.24 -22.61 4.43
C VAL A 143 2.92 -23.16 4.97
N LYS A 144 2.94 -24.27 5.72
CA LYS A 144 1.73 -24.85 6.35
C LYS A 144 1.09 -23.90 7.35
N LEU A 145 1.88 -23.12 8.09
CA LEU A 145 1.36 -22.11 9.03
C LEU A 145 0.61 -20.99 8.31
N VAL A 146 1.14 -20.49 7.19
CA VAL A 146 0.49 -19.47 6.35
C VAL A 146 -0.80 -20.01 5.71
N ILE A 147 -0.81 -21.27 5.25
CA ILE A 147 -2.02 -21.90 4.70
C ILE A 147 -3.11 -22.03 5.78
N LYS A 148 -2.71 -22.50 6.97
CA LYS A 148 -3.62 -22.81 8.08
C LYS A 148 -4.25 -21.56 8.69
N SER A 149 -3.52 -20.46 8.77
CA SER A 149 -3.94 -19.25 9.49
C SER A 149 -3.71 -18.00 8.66
N ASN A 150 -4.77 -17.20 8.50
CA ASN A 150 -4.70 -15.94 7.75
C ASN A 150 -3.91 -14.82 8.47
N ASN A 151 -3.42 -15.06 9.70
CA ASN A 151 -2.72 -14.07 10.51
C ASN A 151 -1.19 -14.15 10.38
N TYR A 152 -0.66 -15.17 9.69
CA TYR A 152 0.78 -15.34 9.51
C TYR A 152 1.18 -15.06 8.08
N VAL A 153 2.38 -14.50 7.96
CA VAL A 153 3.04 -14.17 6.71
C VAL A 153 4.44 -14.76 6.78
N TYR A 154 4.92 -15.29 5.66
CA TYR A 154 6.26 -15.87 5.57
C TYR A 154 7.13 -15.05 4.63
N ILE A 155 8.29 -14.61 5.11
CA ILE A 155 9.22 -13.73 4.38
C ILE A 155 10.50 -14.52 4.10
N THR A 156 10.87 -14.67 2.83
CA THR A 156 12.09 -15.38 2.40
C THR A 156 12.48 -14.92 0.98
N GLU A 157 13.43 -15.59 0.33
CA GLU A 157 13.77 -15.40 -1.08
C GLU A 157 12.56 -15.54 -2.02
N ARG A 158 12.36 -14.57 -2.91
CA ARG A 158 11.26 -14.59 -3.88
C ARG A 158 11.37 -15.79 -4.81
N LEU A 159 12.56 -16.10 -5.31
CA LEU A 159 12.78 -17.24 -6.19
C LEU A 159 12.34 -18.56 -5.53
N PHE A 160 12.62 -18.72 -4.24
CA PHE A 160 12.18 -19.88 -3.48
C PHE A 160 10.65 -19.94 -3.37
N LEU A 161 10.00 -18.83 -3.01
CA LEU A 161 8.54 -18.79 -2.93
C LEU A 161 7.84 -19.06 -4.27
N MET A 162 8.41 -18.59 -5.37
CA MET A 162 7.91 -18.88 -6.71
C MET A 162 7.94 -20.38 -7.03
N SER A 163 8.95 -21.11 -6.53
CA SER A 163 8.99 -22.57 -6.65
C SER A 163 7.92 -23.27 -5.80
N VAL A 164 7.61 -22.73 -4.61
CA VAL A 164 6.55 -23.26 -3.73
C VAL A 164 5.17 -23.06 -4.36
N LEU A 165 4.94 -21.92 -5.01
CA LEU A 165 3.67 -21.63 -5.70
C LEU A 165 3.37 -22.56 -6.88
N GLN A 166 4.37 -23.23 -7.45
CA GLN A 166 4.15 -24.21 -8.53
C GLN A 166 3.47 -25.49 -8.02
N SER A 167 3.40 -25.71 -6.71
CA SER A 167 2.69 -26.83 -6.09
C SER A 167 1.17 -26.61 -6.07
N GLU A 168 0.39 -27.63 -6.42
CA GLU A 168 -1.09 -27.58 -6.45
C GLU A 168 -1.71 -27.21 -5.08
N GLU A 169 -1.00 -27.50 -3.98
CA GLU A 169 -1.43 -27.20 -2.61
C GLU A 169 -1.42 -25.69 -2.28
N CYS A 170 -0.79 -24.86 -3.12
CA CYS A 170 -0.56 -23.42 -2.88
C CYS A 170 -1.41 -22.48 -3.78
N SER A 171 -2.42 -22.99 -4.47
CA SER A 171 -3.28 -22.22 -5.40
C SER A 171 -3.99 -20.99 -4.79
N ASN A 172 -4.12 -20.94 -3.46
CA ASN A 172 -4.75 -19.82 -2.73
C ASN A 172 -3.72 -18.90 -2.05
N LEU A 173 -2.44 -18.97 -2.43
CA LEU A 173 -1.38 -18.12 -1.88
C LEU A 173 -0.89 -17.14 -2.94
N GLU A 174 -0.44 -15.98 -2.49
CA GLU A 174 0.11 -14.93 -3.32
C GLU A 174 1.49 -14.53 -2.78
N VAL A 175 2.41 -14.23 -3.69
CA VAL A 175 3.75 -13.76 -3.35
C VAL A 175 3.84 -12.29 -3.72
N ILE A 176 4.02 -11.45 -2.70
CA ILE A 176 4.24 -10.02 -2.85
C ILE A 176 5.74 -9.77 -2.88
N GLU A 177 6.20 -9.03 -3.88
CA GLU A 177 7.60 -8.65 -4.03
C GLU A 177 7.91 -7.35 -3.30
N GLU A 178 9.03 -7.30 -2.58
CA GLU A 178 9.58 -6.09 -1.99
C GLU A 178 10.79 -5.60 -2.83
N PRO A 179 10.58 -4.67 -3.77
CA PRO A 179 11.63 -4.24 -4.70
C PRO A 179 12.73 -3.41 -4.02
N GLY A 180 12.50 -2.93 -2.79
CA GLY A 180 13.47 -2.15 -2.03
C GLY A 180 14.67 -2.96 -1.52
N ILE A 181 14.63 -4.29 -1.60
CA ILE A 181 15.71 -5.18 -1.14
C ILE A 181 16.09 -6.13 -2.27
N VAL A 182 17.21 -5.83 -2.93
CA VAL A 182 17.80 -6.66 -3.97
C VAL A 182 19.08 -7.31 -3.44
N ALA A 183 19.19 -8.63 -3.58
CA ALA A 183 20.36 -9.38 -3.15
C ALA A 183 20.78 -10.39 -4.22
N ALA A 184 22.08 -10.42 -4.54
CA ALA A 184 22.63 -11.37 -5.49
C ALA A 184 22.98 -12.71 -4.81
N LEU A 185 22.68 -13.81 -5.49
CA LEU A 185 23.07 -15.16 -5.13
C LEU A 185 24.35 -15.54 -5.90
N GLY A 186 25.34 -16.08 -5.19
CA GLY A 186 26.59 -16.56 -5.77
C GLY A 186 27.08 -17.84 -5.09
N PHE A 187 28.06 -18.51 -5.68
CA PHE A 187 28.69 -19.66 -5.03
C PHE A 187 29.75 -19.20 -4.03
N ALA A 188 29.74 -19.78 -2.83
CA ALA A 188 30.75 -19.48 -1.81
C ALA A 188 31.90 -20.49 -1.87
N VAL A 189 33.12 -19.97 -1.93
CA VAL A 189 34.37 -20.72 -1.86
C VAL A 189 35.23 -20.28 -0.68
N GLN A 190 36.15 -21.17 -0.29
CA GLN A 190 37.07 -20.86 0.78
C GLN A 190 38.02 -19.74 0.33
N LEU A 191 38.14 -18.72 1.18
CA LEU A 191 38.97 -17.55 0.92
C LEU A 191 40.43 -17.96 0.65
N GLY A 192 41.02 -17.41 -0.42
CA GLY A 192 42.45 -17.54 -0.71
C GLY A 192 42.87 -18.87 -1.35
N LYS A 193 41.94 -19.62 -1.95
CA LYS A 193 42.26 -20.86 -2.69
C LYS A 193 42.41 -20.59 -4.19
N GLU A 194 43.32 -21.34 -4.85
CA GLU A 194 43.67 -21.14 -6.27
C GLU A 194 42.48 -21.27 -7.24
N TYR A 195 41.49 -22.10 -6.89
CA TYR A 195 40.30 -22.30 -7.71
C TYR A 195 39.29 -21.14 -7.66
N ALA A 196 39.46 -20.16 -6.77
CA ALA A 196 38.56 -19.01 -6.70
C ALA A 196 38.82 -17.98 -7.83
N LYS A 197 40.10 -17.74 -8.14
CA LYS A 197 40.54 -16.76 -9.15
C LYS A 197 40.06 -17.00 -10.59
N PRO A 198 40.06 -18.23 -11.13
CA PRO A 198 39.58 -18.49 -12.50
C PRO A 198 38.06 -18.56 -12.62
N MET A 199 37.33 -18.63 -11.50
CA MET A 199 35.87 -18.73 -11.51
C MET A 199 35.18 -17.36 -11.34
N SER A 200 35.89 -16.37 -10.78
CA SER A 200 35.38 -15.01 -10.56
C SER A 200 35.57 -14.05 -11.75
N SER A 201 36.16 -14.52 -12.86
CA SER A 201 36.45 -13.73 -14.07
C SER A 201 35.30 -13.67 -15.06
#